data_AF-A0A5E4MCI7-F1
#
_entry.id   AF-A0A5E4MCI7-F1
#
_cell.length_a   1.000
_cell.length_b   1.000
_cell.length_c   1.000
_cell.angle_alpha   90.00
_cell.angle_beta   90.00
_cell.angle_gamma   90.00
#
_symmetry.space_group_name_H-M   'P 1'
#
loop_
_entity.id
_entity.type
_entity.pdbx_description
1 polymer ?
#
loop_
_entity_poly.entity_id
_entity_poly.type
_entity_poly.pdbx_seq_one_letter_code
_entity_poly.pdbx_strand_id
1 'polypeptide(L)'
;MSDTETKSNDGSSVRGSISRRSSIILQGPEKIVCSEKDDSINIEFNYYTSMLKKFAPSLSKEKDKEKIIPWIRKLYGAEYATEFFKYKRNKYLFTMILSILNDEMYGVFKSIPPTGPLKSPESLPIPSMPSATWELDNMWEDLLKGEDNVKTMCSMHVKCPEEEDIDDPDEEIDTTNMSEEEKNELANRINEKRERNNEDKHKKAMFSTLLDCEFQYLLHIARPYAALMTTVQDKTRVAKWLQKLCGIRMDVKCAKMKGVRNDYMMALLGYLYDLRLTGPFEHPPPDGPLENLESAMEKLKDSYPITIPSQNDVNEFLSDQPAPSEGGAFCYIAISGDLQATNLIKSKPVHTKDCSK
;
A
#
# COMPACT_ATOMS: atom_id res chain seq x y z
N MET A 1 17.52 -62.81 24.70
CA MET A 1 17.34 -64.04 23.88
C MET A 1 15.94 -63.94 23.31
N SER A 2 15.70 -63.65 22.04
CA SER A 2 16.53 -63.84 20.85
C SER A 2 16.00 -62.93 19.75
N ASP A 3 16.93 -62.47 18.91
CA ASP A 3 16.76 -61.62 17.74
C ASP A 3 15.81 -62.20 16.70
N THR A 4 15.18 -61.35 15.90
CA THR A 4 15.22 -61.52 14.44
C THR A 4 14.81 -60.23 13.72
N GLU A 5 15.81 -59.61 13.10
CA GLU A 5 15.66 -58.65 12.01
C GLU A 5 14.98 -59.30 10.80
N THR A 6 14.19 -58.55 10.06
CA THR A 6 13.97 -58.80 8.62
C THR A 6 13.86 -57.47 7.88
N LYS A 7 14.88 -57.17 7.09
CA LYS A 7 14.84 -56.22 5.98
C LYS A 7 14.27 -56.93 4.75
N SER A 8 13.40 -56.26 3.99
CA SER A 8 13.33 -56.45 2.53
C SER A 8 12.84 -55.16 1.87
N ASN A 9 13.33 -54.98 0.64
CA ASN A 9 13.52 -53.75 -0.10
C ASN A 9 12.46 -53.59 -1.22
N ASP A 10 12.35 -52.35 -1.70
CA ASP A 10 11.97 -51.92 -3.06
C ASP A 10 10.52 -52.04 -3.57
N GLY A 11 9.98 -50.87 -3.89
CA GLY A 11 8.75 -50.64 -4.66
C GLY A 11 8.65 -49.18 -5.08
N SER A 12 9.36 -48.85 -6.15
CA SER A 12 9.49 -47.53 -6.79
C SER A 12 8.14 -46.87 -7.13
N SER A 13 7.97 -45.57 -6.84
CA SER A 13 7.05 -44.70 -7.59
C SER A 13 7.65 -43.32 -7.81
N VAL A 14 7.61 -42.94 -9.08
CA VAL A 14 8.31 -41.84 -9.75
C VAL A 14 7.37 -40.63 -9.91
N ARG A 15 7.98 -39.42 -9.95
CA ARG A 15 7.45 -38.07 -10.31
C ARG A 15 6.82 -37.27 -9.16
N GLY A 16 7.14 -35.99 -8.95
CA GLY A 16 7.95 -35.07 -9.75
C GLY A 16 8.42 -33.87 -8.92
N SER A 17 9.69 -33.56 -9.09
CA SER A 17 10.38 -32.40 -8.55
C SER A 17 9.96 -31.13 -9.29
N ILE A 18 9.45 -30.12 -8.58
CA ILE A 18 9.50 -28.74 -9.05
C ILE A 18 10.37 -27.96 -8.07
N SER A 19 11.63 -27.85 -8.47
CA SER A 19 12.65 -26.99 -7.89
C SER A 19 12.34 -25.54 -8.24
N ARG A 20 11.96 -24.71 -7.26
CA ARG A 20 12.04 -23.25 -7.39
C ARG A 20 13.41 -22.80 -6.89
N ARG A 21 14.39 -22.76 -7.80
CA ARG A 21 15.61 -21.97 -7.65
C ARG A 21 15.20 -20.50 -7.54
N SER A 22 15.33 -19.92 -6.34
CA SER A 22 15.49 -18.48 -6.20
C SER A 22 16.98 -18.19 -6.32
N SER A 23 17.39 -17.72 -7.49
CA SER A 23 18.73 -17.23 -7.77
C SER A 23 18.89 -15.84 -7.12
N ILE A 24 19.47 -15.81 -5.92
CA ILE A 24 20.05 -14.59 -5.36
C ILE A 24 21.47 -14.49 -5.93
N ILE A 25 21.69 -13.41 -6.68
CA ILE A 25 22.97 -13.00 -7.22
C ILE A 25 23.92 -12.74 -6.05
N LEU A 26 25.05 -13.47 -5.99
CA LEU A 26 26.19 -13.10 -5.16
C LEU A 26 26.81 -11.82 -5.73
N GLN A 27 26.67 -10.71 -5.02
CA GLN A 27 27.55 -9.55 -5.18
C GLN A 27 28.64 -9.60 -4.09
N GLY A 28 29.86 -9.21 -4.47
CA GLY A 28 31.11 -9.35 -3.71
C GLY A 28 31.18 -8.51 -2.43
N PRO A 29 32.34 -8.49 -1.75
CA PRO A 29 32.46 -7.92 -0.42
C PRO A 29 32.47 -6.39 -0.49
N GLU A 30 31.30 -5.77 -0.32
CA GLU A 30 31.22 -4.36 0.03
C GLU A 30 31.83 -4.17 1.43
N LYS A 31 32.79 -3.24 1.53
CA LYS A 31 33.27 -2.74 2.81
C LYS A 31 32.09 -2.11 3.54
N ILE A 32 31.51 -2.86 4.48
CA ILE A 32 30.57 -2.35 5.45
C ILE A 32 31.30 -1.30 6.28
N VAL A 33 31.00 -0.02 6.01
CA VAL A 33 31.31 1.08 6.90
C VAL A 33 30.40 0.89 8.11
N CYS A 34 30.93 0.31 9.18
CA CYS A 34 30.22 0.17 10.44
C CYS A 34 29.92 1.56 11.01
N SER A 35 28.69 2.04 10.83
CA SER A 35 28.16 3.15 11.62
C SER A 35 28.05 2.70 13.07
N GLU A 36 28.58 3.50 13.99
CA GLU A 36 28.62 3.22 15.42
C GLU A 36 27.19 3.06 15.99
N LYS A 37 26.91 1.88 16.56
CA LYS A 37 25.69 1.46 17.27
C LYS A 37 24.40 1.55 16.44
N ASP A 38 24.11 0.45 15.73
CA ASP A 38 22.80 0.18 15.14
C ASP A 38 21.72 0.04 16.24
N ASP A 39 21.11 1.17 16.62
CA ASP A 39 20.00 1.23 17.58
C ASP A 39 18.67 0.75 16.99
N SER A 40 18.63 0.28 15.73
CA SER A 40 17.42 -0.16 15.03
C SER A 40 16.60 -1.16 15.84
N ILE A 41 17.25 -2.15 16.47
CA ILE A 41 16.59 -3.17 17.29
C ILE A 41 15.90 -2.55 18.53
N ASN A 42 16.47 -1.50 19.12
CA ASN A 42 15.84 -0.81 20.25
C ASN A 42 14.68 0.07 19.77
N ILE A 43 14.82 0.71 18.61
CA ILE A 43 13.75 1.49 17.97
C ILE A 43 12.54 0.60 17.64
N GLU A 44 12.77 -0.55 17.01
CA GLU A 44 11.72 -1.56 16.74
C GLU A 44 11.01 -1.98 18.02
N PHE A 45 11.75 -2.25 19.10
CA PHE A 45 11.16 -2.62 20.37
C PHE A 45 10.25 -1.53 20.94
N ASN A 46 10.68 -0.28 20.88
CA ASN A 46 9.89 0.88 21.32
C ASN A 46 8.64 1.08 20.43
N TYR A 47 8.77 0.86 19.13
CA TYR A 47 7.66 0.88 18.19
C TYR A 47 6.63 -0.19 18.53
N TYR A 48 7.06 -1.45 18.68
CA TYR A 48 6.18 -2.57 19.05
C TYR A 48 5.55 -2.37 20.43
N THR A 49 6.27 -1.79 21.38
CA THR A 49 5.71 -1.40 22.69
C THR A 49 4.55 -0.42 22.55
N SER A 50 4.71 0.59 21.69
CA SER A 50 3.69 1.61 21.44
C SER A 50 2.47 1.01 20.73
N MET A 51 2.69 0.14 19.75
CA MET A 51 1.62 -0.61 19.06
C MET A 51 0.84 -1.47 20.04
N LEU A 52 1.50 -2.25 20.90
CA LEU A 52 0.83 -3.11 21.87
C LEU A 52 -0.03 -2.31 22.85
N LYS A 53 0.45 -1.16 23.34
CA LYS A 53 -0.35 -0.27 24.21
C LYS A 53 -1.62 0.22 23.52
N LYS A 54 -1.56 0.48 22.22
CA LYS A 54 -2.70 0.99 21.44
C LYS A 54 -3.70 -0.10 21.08
N PHE A 55 -3.21 -1.25 20.62
CA PHE A 55 -4.05 -2.29 20.00
C PHE A 55 -4.38 -3.48 20.91
N ALA A 56 -3.56 -3.82 21.92
CA ALA A 56 -3.90 -4.93 22.81
C ALA A 56 -5.23 -4.72 23.57
N PRO A 57 -5.58 -3.50 24.04
CA PRO A 57 -6.88 -3.25 24.67
C PRO A 57 -8.08 -3.40 23.72
N SER A 58 -7.88 -3.24 22.40
CA SER A 58 -8.95 -3.25 21.41
C SER A 58 -9.35 -4.64 20.91
N LEU A 59 -8.73 -5.70 21.42
CA LEU A 59 -9.17 -7.05 21.09
C LEU A 59 -10.63 -7.29 21.51
N SER A 60 -11.40 -7.96 20.67
CA SER A 60 -12.80 -8.27 20.95
C SER A 60 -12.97 -9.42 21.95
N LYS A 61 -12.06 -10.42 21.90
CA LYS A 61 -12.15 -11.63 22.72
C LYS A 61 -11.40 -11.47 24.06
N GLU A 62 -12.13 -11.44 25.17
CA GLU A 62 -11.54 -11.30 26.52
C GLU A 62 -10.56 -12.44 26.86
N LYS A 63 -10.88 -13.68 26.46
CA LYS A 63 -10.00 -14.85 26.63
C LYS A 63 -8.63 -14.67 25.96
N ASP A 64 -8.56 -13.87 24.91
CA ASP A 64 -7.32 -13.62 24.19
C ASP A 64 -6.53 -12.46 24.83
N LYS A 65 -7.21 -11.46 25.38
CA LYS A 65 -6.57 -10.42 26.22
C LYS A 65 -5.87 -11.02 27.44
N GLU A 66 -6.51 -11.97 28.11
CA GLU A 66 -5.97 -12.66 29.28
C GLU A 66 -4.62 -13.35 28.97
N LYS A 67 -4.41 -13.81 27.74
CA LYS A 67 -3.19 -14.51 27.32
C LYS A 67 -2.06 -13.57 26.93
N ILE A 68 -2.38 -12.36 26.48
CA ILE A 68 -1.37 -11.38 26.04
C ILE A 68 -0.52 -10.90 27.22
N ILE A 69 -1.14 -10.63 28.36
CA ILE A 69 -0.42 -10.10 29.53
C ILE A 69 0.74 -11.04 29.95
N PRO A 70 0.54 -12.37 30.10
CA PRO A 70 1.62 -13.32 30.30
C PRO A 70 2.74 -13.25 29.25
N TRP A 71 2.39 -13.13 27.97
CA TRP A 71 3.37 -13.01 26.88
C TRP A 71 4.16 -11.71 26.94
N ILE A 72 3.51 -10.58 27.20
CA ILE A 72 4.17 -9.29 27.40
C ILE A 72 5.14 -9.40 28.58
N ARG A 73 4.70 -9.93 29.72
CA ARG A 73 5.59 -10.13 30.89
C ARG A 73 6.80 -10.99 30.56
N LYS A 74 6.62 -12.05 29.76
CA LYS A 74 7.72 -12.92 29.33
C LYS A 74 8.70 -12.19 28.42
N LEU A 75 8.21 -11.49 27.39
CA LEU A 75 9.04 -10.82 26.39
C LEU A 75 9.74 -9.55 26.93
N TYR A 76 9.20 -8.96 27.99
CA TYR A 76 9.79 -7.83 28.71
C TYR A 76 10.63 -8.29 29.91
N GLY A 77 10.77 -9.61 30.12
CA GLY A 77 11.65 -10.17 31.13
C GLY A 77 13.09 -9.76 30.89
N ALA A 78 13.86 -9.62 31.98
CA ALA A 78 15.25 -9.19 31.92
C ALA A 78 16.12 -10.11 31.04
N GLU A 79 15.76 -11.40 30.94
CA GLU A 79 16.46 -12.35 30.08
C GLU A 79 16.37 -11.97 28.58
N TYR A 80 15.27 -11.32 28.16
CA TYR A 80 15.05 -10.88 26.78
C TYR A 80 15.56 -9.46 26.49
N ALA A 81 16.13 -8.77 27.49
CA ALA A 81 16.79 -7.48 27.30
C ALA A 81 18.25 -7.60 26.83
N THR A 82 18.82 -8.80 26.90
CA THR A 82 20.20 -9.10 26.47
C THR A 82 20.32 -9.08 24.95
N GLU A 83 21.45 -8.60 24.41
CA GLU A 83 21.70 -8.47 22.96
C GLU A 83 21.36 -9.75 22.17
N PHE A 84 21.70 -10.91 22.72
CA PHE A 84 21.43 -12.21 22.09
C PHE A 84 19.94 -12.50 21.88
N PHE A 85 19.07 -12.00 22.77
CA PHE A 85 17.63 -12.26 22.73
C PHE A 85 16.80 -11.09 22.20
N LYS A 86 17.37 -9.90 21.98
CA LYS A 86 16.61 -8.73 21.50
C LYS A 86 15.94 -8.97 20.14
N TYR A 87 16.67 -9.51 19.17
CA TYR A 87 16.10 -9.82 17.85
C TYR A 87 14.94 -10.82 17.96
N LYS A 88 15.15 -11.88 18.74
CA LYS A 88 14.13 -12.91 19.01
C LYS A 88 12.90 -12.31 19.66
N ARG A 89 13.07 -11.50 20.71
CA ARG A 89 12.00 -10.77 21.39
C ARG A 89 11.21 -9.91 20.40
N ASN A 90 11.89 -9.09 19.60
CA ASN A 90 11.26 -8.22 18.61
C ASN A 90 10.43 -9.01 17.60
N LYS A 91 10.93 -10.15 17.13
CA LYS A 91 10.21 -11.03 16.20
C LYS A 91 8.94 -11.62 16.83
N TYR A 92 9.00 -12.05 18.09
CA TYR A 92 7.79 -12.47 18.82
C TYR A 92 6.80 -11.32 19.02
N LEU A 93 7.28 -10.12 19.36
CA LEU A 93 6.42 -8.94 19.51
C LEU A 93 5.71 -8.57 18.20
N PHE A 94 6.44 -8.57 17.09
CA PHE A 94 5.89 -8.33 15.77
C PHE A 94 4.78 -9.33 15.42
N THR A 95 5.03 -10.64 15.55
CA THR A 95 4.02 -11.67 15.26
C THR A 95 2.80 -11.56 16.18
N MET A 96 3.01 -11.17 17.44
CA MET A 96 1.92 -10.92 18.38
C MET A 96 1.08 -9.71 17.96
N ILE A 97 1.70 -8.61 17.53
CA ILE A 97 1.01 -7.42 17.01
C ILE A 97 0.19 -7.77 15.77
N LEU A 98 0.74 -8.55 14.82
CA LEU A 98 -0.03 -8.99 13.66
C LEU A 98 -1.27 -9.79 14.05
N SER A 99 -1.16 -10.66 15.06
CA SER A 99 -2.31 -11.40 15.58
C SER A 99 -3.35 -10.46 16.20
N ILE A 100 -2.91 -9.46 16.96
CA ILE A 100 -3.79 -8.46 17.59
C ILE A 100 -4.50 -7.60 16.53
N LEU A 101 -3.80 -7.20 15.46
CA LEU A 101 -4.38 -6.41 14.37
C LEU A 101 -5.46 -7.19 13.61
N ASN A 102 -5.36 -8.51 13.55
CA ASN A 102 -6.37 -9.40 12.98
C ASN A 102 -7.51 -9.75 13.96
N ASP A 103 -7.53 -9.15 15.15
CA ASP A 103 -8.51 -9.40 16.22
C ASP A 103 -8.61 -10.88 16.68
N GLU A 104 -7.54 -11.65 16.50
CA GLU A 104 -7.50 -13.06 16.87
C GLU A 104 -6.07 -13.55 17.17
N MET A 105 -5.91 -14.31 18.26
CA MET A 105 -4.59 -14.85 18.60
C MET A 105 -4.29 -16.13 17.81
N TYR A 106 -3.15 -16.14 17.13
CA TYR A 106 -2.70 -17.28 16.33
C TYR A 106 -1.48 -18.01 16.92
N GLY A 107 -1.29 -19.25 16.47
CA GLY A 107 -0.10 -20.05 16.75
C GLY A 107 0.21 -20.20 18.25
N VAL A 108 1.46 -19.90 18.62
CA VAL A 108 1.96 -20.01 20.00
C VAL A 108 1.27 -19.09 20.99
N PHE A 109 0.63 -18.02 20.52
CA PHE A 109 -0.06 -17.06 21.38
C PHE A 109 -1.47 -17.51 21.79
N LYS A 110 -1.97 -18.63 21.25
CA LYS A 110 -3.23 -19.25 21.71
C LYS A 110 -3.14 -19.82 23.13
N SER A 111 -1.93 -20.06 23.61
CA SER A 111 -1.61 -20.55 24.95
C SER A 111 -0.75 -19.54 25.70
N ILE A 112 -0.69 -19.65 27.03
CA ILE A 112 0.30 -18.93 27.84
C ILE A 112 1.74 -19.29 27.42
N PRO A 113 2.72 -18.38 27.60
CA PRO A 113 4.10 -18.66 27.21
C PRO A 113 4.67 -19.85 28.02
N PRO A 114 5.51 -20.69 27.40
CA PRO A 114 6.12 -21.82 28.10
C PRO A 114 7.09 -21.36 29.19
N THR A 115 7.20 -22.15 30.24
CA THR A 115 8.21 -21.98 31.28
C THR A 115 9.58 -22.34 30.70
N GLY A 116 10.51 -21.37 30.67
CA GLY A 116 11.86 -21.54 30.14
C GLY A 116 12.18 -20.65 28.93
N PRO A 117 13.23 -20.99 28.15
CA PRO A 117 13.60 -20.23 26.96
C PRO A 117 12.60 -20.46 25.83
N LEU A 118 12.24 -19.38 25.12
CA LEU A 118 11.40 -19.48 23.93
C LEU A 118 12.11 -20.26 22.82
N LYS A 119 11.37 -20.91 21.93
CA LYS A 119 11.93 -21.56 20.73
C LYS A 119 12.38 -20.52 19.71
N SER A 120 13.21 -20.90 18.74
CA SER A 120 13.64 -19.95 17.70
C SER A 120 12.43 -19.47 16.88
N PRO A 121 12.30 -18.18 16.55
CA PRO A 121 11.16 -17.67 15.80
C PRO A 121 10.99 -18.34 14.43
N GLU A 122 12.08 -18.82 13.82
CA GLU A 122 12.09 -19.53 12.54
C GLU A 122 11.42 -20.91 12.63
N SER A 123 11.30 -21.46 13.85
CA SER A 123 10.59 -22.71 14.12
C SER A 123 9.11 -22.50 14.44
N LEU A 124 8.63 -21.25 14.47
CA LEU A 124 7.22 -20.97 14.66
C LEU A 124 6.49 -21.31 13.36
N PRO A 125 5.49 -22.22 13.38
CA PRO A 125 4.66 -22.41 12.22
C PRO A 125 3.99 -21.07 11.91
N ILE A 126 4.25 -20.52 10.71
CA ILE A 126 3.47 -19.40 10.20
C ILE A 126 2.02 -19.91 10.23
N PRO A 127 1.14 -19.30 11.03
CA PRO A 127 -0.25 -19.72 11.04
C PRO A 127 -0.74 -19.66 9.60
N SER A 128 -1.30 -20.76 9.11
CA SER A 128 -2.06 -20.75 7.87
C SER A 128 -3.25 -19.82 8.12
N MET A 129 -3.07 -18.53 7.88
CA MET A 129 -4.16 -17.56 7.96
C MET A 129 -5.14 -17.99 6.89
N PRO A 130 -6.41 -18.29 7.24
CA PRO A 130 -7.40 -18.52 6.21
C PRO A 130 -7.42 -17.28 5.33
N SER A 131 -7.42 -17.46 4.02
CA SER A 131 -7.49 -16.34 3.10
C SER A 131 -8.69 -15.48 3.48
N ALA A 132 -8.47 -14.17 3.58
CA ALA A 132 -9.55 -13.26 3.90
C ALA A 132 -10.65 -13.39 2.84
N THR A 133 -11.90 -13.10 3.18
CA THR A 133 -13.02 -13.30 2.25
C THR A 133 -12.83 -12.55 0.93
N TRP A 134 -12.15 -11.39 0.97
CA TRP A 134 -11.77 -10.62 -0.21
C TRP A 134 -10.59 -11.21 -1.00
N GLU A 135 -9.72 -12.02 -0.38
CA GLU A 135 -8.66 -12.76 -1.07
C GLU A 135 -9.21 -13.97 -1.85
N LEU A 136 -10.39 -14.46 -1.46
CA LEU A 136 -11.13 -15.52 -2.14
C LEU A 136 -12.02 -14.97 -3.26
N ASP A 137 -12.24 -13.65 -3.28
CA ASP A 137 -13.08 -12.97 -4.27
C ASP A 137 -12.34 -12.84 -5.60
N ASN A 138 -12.62 -13.75 -6.53
CA ASN A 138 -12.05 -13.73 -7.88
C ASN A 138 -12.77 -12.75 -8.82
N MET A 139 -13.79 -12.01 -8.35
CA MET A 139 -14.49 -11.03 -9.18
C MET A 139 -13.50 -10.07 -9.86
N TRP A 140 -12.43 -9.72 -9.15
CA TRP A 140 -11.39 -8.81 -9.62
C TRP A 140 -10.51 -9.44 -10.70
N GLU A 141 -9.99 -10.64 -10.46
CA GLU A 141 -9.22 -11.40 -11.43
C GLU A 141 -10.04 -11.70 -12.70
N ASP A 142 -11.35 -11.88 -12.56
CA ASP A 142 -12.26 -12.13 -13.68
C ASP A 142 -12.62 -10.85 -14.47
N LEU A 143 -12.75 -9.69 -13.80
CA LEU A 143 -12.90 -8.39 -14.46
C LEU A 143 -11.66 -8.05 -15.32
N LEU A 144 -10.46 -8.38 -14.83
CA LEU A 144 -9.20 -8.15 -15.54
C LEU A 144 -8.98 -9.09 -16.73
N LYS A 145 -9.65 -10.25 -16.79
CA LYS A 145 -9.54 -11.21 -17.90
C LYS A 145 -10.32 -10.80 -19.15
N GLY A 146 -11.27 -9.86 -19.04
CA GLY A 146 -12.19 -9.48 -20.12
C GLY A 146 -11.68 -8.42 -21.10
N GLU A 147 -10.52 -7.81 -20.86
CA GLU A 147 -9.96 -6.79 -21.75
C GLU A 147 -8.95 -7.40 -22.74
N ASP A 148 -9.48 -7.94 -23.84
CA ASP A 148 -8.70 -8.35 -25.00
C ASP A 148 -7.95 -7.16 -25.61
N ASN A 149 -6.61 -7.22 -25.57
CA ASN A 149 -5.64 -6.81 -26.61
C ASN A 149 -5.83 -5.48 -27.38
N VAL A 150 -6.54 -4.49 -26.84
CA VAL A 150 -6.50 -3.13 -27.41
C VAL A 150 -5.23 -2.45 -26.88
N LYS A 151 -4.28 -2.19 -27.77
CA LYS A 151 -3.07 -1.41 -27.45
C LYS A 151 -3.53 -0.06 -26.88
N THR A 152 -3.32 0.15 -25.58
CA THR A 152 -3.69 1.40 -24.90
C THR A 152 -2.87 2.53 -25.52
N MET A 153 -3.50 3.36 -26.38
CA MET A 153 -2.83 4.52 -26.96
C MET A 153 -2.58 5.55 -25.87
N CYS A 154 -1.39 6.15 -25.89
CA CYS A 154 -1.08 7.27 -25.00
C CYS A 154 -2.04 8.42 -25.28
N SER A 155 -2.76 8.86 -24.27
CA SER A 155 -3.73 9.95 -24.37
C SER A 155 -3.20 11.30 -23.92
N MET A 156 -2.04 11.30 -23.27
CA MET A 156 -1.39 12.52 -22.84
C MET A 156 -0.63 13.20 -23.98
N HIS A 157 -0.27 12.43 -25.02
CA HIS A 157 0.52 12.89 -26.15
C HIS A 157 -0.04 12.34 -27.46
N VAL A 158 -0.08 13.16 -28.51
CA VAL A 158 -0.42 12.71 -29.87
C VAL A 158 0.63 11.72 -30.41
N LYS A 159 1.88 11.88 -29.97
CA LYS A 159 2.99 10.93 -30.18
C LYS A 159 3.77 10.84 -28.88
N CYS A 160 3.92 9.64 -28.32
CA CYS A 160 4.59 9.49 -27.03
C CYS A 160 6.11 9.64 -27.25
N PRO A 161 6.78 10.60 -26.58
CA PRO A 161 8.21 10.86 -26.79
C PRO A 161 9.09 9.63 -26.48
N GLU A 162 8.58 8.71 -25.66
CA GLU A 162 9.26 7.47 -25.26
C GLU A 162 9.12 6.32 -26.29
N GLU A 163 8.37 6.54 -27.39
CA GLU A 163 8.34 5.62 -28.54
C GLU A 163 9.41 5.98 -29.60
N GLU A 164 9.98 7.19 -29.59
CA GLU A 164 10.93 7.67 -30.61
C GLU A 164 12.41 7.42 -30.28
N ASP A 165 12.75 6.83 -29.14
CA ASP A 165 14.14 6.51 -28.76
C ASP A 165 14.74 5.28 -29.50
N ILE A 166 14.23 4.96 -30.71
CA ILE A 166 14.83 3.96 -31.61
C ILE A 166 15.78 4.71 -32.53
N ASP A 167 17.05 4.65 -32.18
CA ASP A 167 18.22 4.93 -33.03
C ASP A 167 18.14 6.25 -33.79
N ASP A 168 18.52 7.34 -33.11
CA ASP A 168 18.98 8.55 -33.79
C ASP A 168 20.12 8.11 -34.72
N PRO A 169 19.96 8.15 -36.06
CA PRO A 169 20.99 7.67 -36.96
C PRO A 169 22.24 8.48 -36.68
N ASP A 170 23.35 7.79 -36.40
CA ASP A 170 24.65 8.43 -36.19
C ASP A 170 24.82 9.52 -37.25
N GLU A 171 24.77 10.80 -36.84
CA GLU A 171 25.08 11.91 -37.74
C GLU A 171 26.48 11.61 -38.29
N GLU A 172 26.57 11.28 -39.58
CA GLU A 172 27.85 11.08 -40.26
C GLU A 172 28.57 12.43 -40.28
N ILE A 173 29.37 12.69 -39.26
CA ILE A 173 30.22 13.87 -39.20
C ILE A 173 31.40 13.62 -40.15
N ASP A 174 31.51 14.40 -41.22
CA ASP A 174 32.63 14.34 -42.16
C ASP A 174 33.93 14.77 -41.45
N THR A 175 34.77 13.79 -41.12
CA THR A 175 36.05 13.99 -40.41
C THR A 175 37.25 14.08 -41.36
N THR A 176 37.02 14.20 -42.67
CA THR A 176 38.07 14.07 -43.70
C THR A 176 39.17 15.13 -43.59
N ASN A 177 38.88 16.29 -42.98
CA ASN A 177 39.82 17.41 -42.83
C ASN A 177 40.22 17.72 -41.37
N MET A 178 39.87 16.87 -40.40
CA MET A 178 40.16 17.10 -38.97
C MET A 178 41.54 16.54 -38.57
N SER A 179 42.26 17.26 -37.71
CA SER A 179 43.48 16.76 -37.05
C SER A 179 43.18 15.60 -36.10
N GLU A 180 44.18 14.78 -35.75
CA GLU A 180 44.00 13.67 -34.80
C GLU A 180 43.56 14.14 -33.41
N GLU A 181 44.00 15.32 -32.96
CA GLU A 181 43.59 15.91 -31.69
C GLU A 181 42.11 16.31 -31.71
N GLU A 182 41.63 16.93 -32.79
CA GLU A 182 40.22 17.31 -32.95
C GLU A 182 39.29 16.09 -33.08
N LYS A 183 39.78 15.01 -33.71
CA LYS A 183 39.05 13.72 -33.79
C LYS A 183 38.89 13.07 -32.41
N ASN A 184 39.95 13.08 -31.60
CA ASN A 184 39.91 12.54 -30.25
C ASN A 184 38.99 13.37 -29.33
N GLU A 185 39.03 14.71 -29.44
CA GLU A 185 38.13 15.57 -28.67
C GLU A 185 36.65 15.38 -29.05
N LEU A 186 36.35 15.25 -30.36
CA LEU A 186 35.00 14.96 -30.84
C LEU A 186 34.50 13.60 -30.34
N ALA A 187 35.34 12.57 -30.40
CA ALA A 187 35.00 11.23 -29.89
C ALA A 187 34.66 11.25 -28.39
N ASN A 188 35.43 12.00 -27.59
CA ASN A 188 35.16 12.17 -26.16
C ASN A 188 33.82 12.88 -25.92
N ARG A 189 33.51 13.96 -26.65
CA ARG A 189 32.22 14.67 -26.55
C ARG A 189 31.03 13.79 -26.92
N ILE A 190 31.17 12.94 -27.95
CA ILE A 190 30.14 11.98 -28.36
C ILE A 190 29.95 10.92 -27.27
N ASN A 191 31.04 10.40 -26.71
CA ASN A 191 30.96 9.40 -25.65
C ASN A 191 30.29 9.97 -24.38
N GLU A 192 30.65 11.18 -23.95
CA GLU A 192 29.98 11.87 -22.84
C GLU A 192 28.49 12.11 -23.10
N LYS A 193 28.10 12.47 -24.34
CA LYS A 193 26.69 12.64 -24.73
C LYS A 193 25.93 11.30 -24.66
N ARG A 194 26.54 10.21 -25.11
CA ARG A 194 25.97 8.85 -25.03
C ARG A 194 25.83 8.38 -23.58
N GLU A 195 26.83 8.60 -22.74
CA GLU A 195 26.79 8.26 -21.31
C GLU A 195 25.67 9.04 -20.57
N ARG A 196 25.58 10.36 -20.77
CA ARG A 196 24.48 11.18 -20.21
C ARG A 196 23.10 10.69 -20.67
N ASN A 197 22.94 10.42 -21.97
CA ASN A 197 21.68 9.92 -22.51
C ASN A 197 21.32 8.53 -21.93
N ASN A 198 22.30 7.65 -21.72
CA ASN A 198 22.08 6.34 -21.11
C ASN A 198 21.69 6.44 -19.64
N GLU A 199 22.33 7.33 -18.86
CA GLU A 199 21.94 7.59 -17.47
C GLU A 199 20.50 8.11 -17.37
N ASP A 200 20.12 9.04 -18.24
CA ASP A 200 18.77 9.61 -18.25
C ASP A 200 17.72 8.57 -18.69
N LYS A 201 18.04 7.70 -19.65
CA LYS A 201 17.21 6.55 -20.02
C LYS A 201 17.03 5.58 -18.84
N HIS A 202 18.11 5.27 -18.12
CA HIS A 202 18.05 4.40 -16.95
C HIS A 202 17.20 5.01 -15.82
N LYS A 203 17.37 6.30 -15.51
CA LYS A 203 16.56 7.02 -14.51
C LYS A 203 15.08 7.01 -14.87
N LYS A 204 14.73 7.27 -16.14
CA LYS A 204 13.34 7.23 -16.64
C LYS A 204 12.73 5.83 -16.53
N ALA A 205 13.48 4.79 -16.89
CA ALA A 205 13.01 3.40 -16.77
C ALA A 205 12.79 2.99 -15.31
N MET A 206 13.70 3.39 -14.41
CA MET A 206 13.57 3.16 -12.98
C MET A 206 12.34 3.88 -12.41
N PHE A 207 12.11 5.14 -12.79
CA PHE A 207 10.94 5.90 -12.36
C PHE A 207 9.62 5.29 -12.88
N SER A 208 9.57 4.87 -14.14
CA SER A 208 8.40 4.19 -14.72
C SER A 208 8.09 2.88 -13.97
N THR A 209 9.13 2.12 -13.60
CA THR A 209 9.00 0.90 -12.77
C THR A 209 8.48 1.22 -11.37
N LEU A 210 8.94 2.31 -10.76
CA LEU A 210 8.49 2.74 -9.44
C LEU A 210 6.99 3.07 -9.43
N LEU A 211 6.50 3.78 -10.44
CA LEU A 211 5.07 4.09 -10.59
C LEU A 211 4.21 2.82 -10.72
N ASP A 212 4.74 1.79 -11.35
CA ASP A 212 4.07 0.50 -11.46
C ASP A 212 4.02 -0.27 -10.13
N CYS A 213 5.12 -0.28 -9.38
CA CYS A 213 5.15 -0.83 -8.03
C CYS A 213 4.20 -0.08 -7.08
N GLU A 214 4.17 1.24 -7.16
CA GLU A 214 3.26 2.10 -6.39
C GLU A 214 1.80 1.76 -6.72
N PHE A 215 1.44 1.64 -7.99
CA PHE A 215 0.09 1.26 -8.39
C PHE A 215 -0.32 -0.10 -7.83
N GLN A 216 0.54 -1.10 -7.95
CA GLN A 216 0.26 -2.45 -7.41
C GLN A 216 0.05 -2.42 -5.90
N TYR A 217 0.85 -1.64 -5.18
CA TYR A 217 0.71 -1.45 -3.74
C TYR A 217 -0.62 -0.78 -3.39
N LEU A 218 -0.98 0.33 -4.05
CA LEU A 218 -2.24 1.02 -3.83
C LEU A 218 -3.45 0.12 -4.14
N LEU A 219 -3.38 -0.65 -5.23
CA LEU A 219 -4.42 -1.60 -5.62
C LEU A 219 -4.58 -2.70 -4.56
N HIS A 220 -3.48 -3.23 -4.04
CA HIS A 220 -3.51 -4.23 -2.97
C HIS A 220 -4.22 -3.71 -1.71
N ILE A 221 -3.94 -2.46 -1.33
CA ILE A 221 -4.60 -1.83 -0.17
C ILE A 221 -6.08 -1.57 -0.43
N ALA A 222 -6.45 -1.16 -1.64
CA ALA A 222 -7.83 -0.79 -1.97
C ALA A 222 -8.81 -1.98 -1.93
N ARG A 223 -8.36 -3.19 -2.25
CA ARG A 223 -9.19 -4.41 -2.33
C ARG A 223 -10.10 -4.64 -1.11
N PRO A 224 -9.59 -4.69 0.15
CA PRO A 224 -10.45 -4.89 1.31
C PRO A 224 -11.50 -3.79 1.47
N TYR A 225 -11.14 -2.52 1.25
CA TYR A 225 -12.09 -1.40 1.37
C TYR A 225 -13.17 -1.42 0.28
N ALA A 226 -12.79 -1.74 -0.95
CA ALA A 226 -13.75 -1.93 -2.05
C ALA A 226 -14.78 -3.04 -1.74
N ALA A 227 -14.35 -4.13 -1.10
CA ALA A 227 -15.24 -5.21 -0.68
C ALA A 227 -16.22 -4.79 0.44
N LEU A 228 -15.79 -3.88 1.32
CA LEU A 228 -16.54 -3.35 2.46
C LEU A 228 -17.59 -2.30 2.11
N MET A 229 -17.57 -1.75 0.89
CA MET A 229 -18.63 -0.84 0.42
C MET A 229 -20.01 -1.47 0.65
N THR A 230 -21.00 -0.70 1.11
CA THR A 230 -22.32 -1.25 1.48
C THR A 230 -23.31 -1.14 0.33
N THR A 231 -23.24 -0.06 -0.44
CA THR A 231 -24.14 0.22 -1.57
C THR A 231 -23.71 -0.53 -2.83
N VAL A 232 -24.64 -1.25 -3.47
CA VAL A 232 -24.39 -1.95 -4.75
C VAL A 232 -23.97 -0.99 -5.87
N GLN A 233 -24.54 0.21 -5.88
CA GLN A 233 -24.18 1.25 -6.84
C GLN A 233 -22.72 1.68 -6.68
N ASP A 234 -22.26 1.90 -5.45
CA ASP A 234 -20.89 2.33 -5.18
C ASP A 234 -19.90 1.20 -5.46
N LYS A 235 -20.24 -0.06 -5.11
CA LYS A 235 -19.45 -1.23 -5.55
C LYS A 235 -19.27 -1.25 -7.07
N THR A 236 -20.34 -0.99 -7.81
CA THR A 236 -20.32 -0.98 -9.27
C THR A 236 -19.45 0.17 -9.80
N ARG A 237 -19.52 1.35 -9.20
CA ARG A 237 -18.68 2.52 -9.57
C ARG A 237 -17.21 2.26 -9.29
N VAL A 238 -16.89 1.76 -8.09
CA VAL A 238 -15.51 1.36 -7.70
C VAL A 238 -14.97 0.33 -8.67
N ALA A 239 -15.75 -0.70 -9.01
CA ALA A 239 -15.34 -1.72 -9.97
C ALA A 239 -15.00 -1.11 -11.35
N LYS A 240 -15.86 -0.22 -11.86
CA LYS A 240 -15.59 0.48 -13.14
C LYS A 240 -14.35 1.36 -13.09
N TRP A 241 -14.15 2.12 -12.00
CA TRP A 241 -12.97 2.95 -11.83
C TRP A 241 -11.69 2.13 -11.72
N LEU A 242 -11.69 1.07 -10.92
CA LEU A 242 -10.55 0.17 -10.82
C LEU A 242 -10.25 -0.51 -12.16
N GLN A 243 -11.28 -0.93 -12.90
CA GLN A 243 -11.10 -1.44 -14.26
C GLN A 243 -10.44 -0.38 -15.16
N LYS A 244 -10.92 0.85 -15.17
CA LYS A 244 -10.35 1.96 -15.95
C LYS A 244 -8.88 2.19 -15.63
N LEU A 245 -8.53 2.18 -14.34
CA LEU A 245 -7.16 2.41 -13.87
C LEU A 245 -6.24 1.24 -14.21
N CYS A 246 -6.73 0.00 -14.09
CA CYS A 246 -6.00 -1.20 -14.51
C CYS A 246 -5.81 -1.27 -16.03
N GLY A 247 -6.71 -0.69 -16.82
CA GLY A 247 -6.58 -0.55 -18.27
C GLY A 247 -5.39 0.30 -18.72
N ILE A 248 -4.85 1.15 -17.83
CA ILE A 248 -3.54 1.78 -17.99
C ILE A 248 -2.46 0.76 -17.57
N ARG A 249 -2.13 -0.09 -18.54
CA ARG A 249 -1.24 -1.24 -18.37
C ARG A 249 0.18 -0.84 -17.97
N MET A 250 0.88 -1.77 -17.32
CA MET A 250 2.27 -1.60 -16.89
C MET A 250 3.26 -1.54 -18.08
N ASP A 251 2.92 -2.13 -19.21
CA ASP A 251 3.71 -2.11 -20.45
C ASP A 251 3.60 -0.78 -21.21
N VAL A 252 2.70 0.12 -20.81
CA VAL A 252 2.68 1.50 -21.31
C VAL A 252 3.99 2.17 -20.91
N LYS A 253 4.73 2.72 -21.88
CA LYS A 253 5.97 3.43 -21.58
C LYS A 253 5.69 4.73 -20.81
N CYS A 254 4.64 5.45 -21.21
CA CYS A 254 4.34 6.82 -20.79
C CYS A 254 4.28 6.99 -19.27
N ALA A 255 5.36 7.54 -18.69
CA ALA A 255 5.43 7.79 -17.25
C ALA A 255 4.35 8.78 -16.77
N LYS A 256 4.00 9.77 -17.59
CA LYS A 256 2.94 10.75 -17.26
C LYS A 256 1.56 10.09 -17.13
N MET A 257 1.24 9.13 -18.00
CA MET A 257 -0.02 8.39 -17.93
C MET A 257 -0.06 7.48 -16.69
N LYS A 258 1.07 6.82 -16.36
CA LYS A 258 1.22 6.06 -15.11
C LYS A 258 1.06 6.95 -13.88
N GLY A 259 1.62 8.16 -13.90
CA GLY A 259 1.43 9.15 -12.85
C GLY A 259 -0.03 9.51 -12.64
N VAL A 260 -0.75 9.87 -13.72
CA VAL A 260 -2.19 10.16 -13.65
C VAL A 260 -2.97 8.96 -13.10
N ARG A 261 -2.70 7.73 -13.57
CA ARG A 261 -3.31 6.51 -13.01
C ARG A 261 -3.11 6.45 -11.49
N ASN A 262 -1.90 6.68 -11.01
CA ASN A 262 -1.57 6.59 -9.59
C ASN A 262 -2.24 7.70 -8.78
N ASP A 263 -2.33 8.93 -9.31
CA ASP A 263 -3.03 10.04 -8.66
C ASP A 263 -4.51 9.70 -8.44
N TYR A 264 -5.20 9.18 -9.46
CA TYR A 264 -6.59 8.72 -9.32
C TYR A 264 -6.71 7.53 -8.36
N MET A 265 -5.78 6.58 -8.41
CA MET A 265 -5.79 5.43 -7.51
C MET A 265 -5.62 5.84 -6.05
N MET A 266 -4.73 6.79 -5.79
CA MET A 266 -4.48 7.33 -4.45
C MET A 266 -5.71 8.12 -3.95
N ALA A 267 -6.30 8.96 -4.80
CA ALA A 267 -7.53 9.68 -4.46
C ALA A 267 -8.70 8.71 -4.19
N LEU A 268 -8.91 7.71 -5.06
CA LEU A 268 -9.93 6.68 -4.87
C LEU A 268 -9.71 5.92 -3.56
N LEU A 269 -8.47 5.55 -3.24
CA LEU A 269 -8.14 4.89 -1.98
C LEU A 269 -8.52 5.75 -0.76
N GLY A 270 -8.32 7.07 -0.83
CA GLY A 270 -8.80 8.02 0.18
C GLY A 270 -10.30 7.89 0.44
N TYR A 271 -11.11 7.90 -0.62
CA TYR A 271 -12.56 7.75 -0.52
C TYR A 271 -13.01 6.34 -0.08
N LEU A 272 -12.25 5.31 -0.45
CA LEU A 272 -12.49 3.94 -0.01
C LEU A 272 -12.23 3.77 1.49
N TYR A 273 -11.23 4.45 2.06
CA TYR A 273 -11.00 4.41 3.51
C TYR A 273 -12.21 4.91 4.31
N ASP A 274 -12.88 5.95 3.80
CA ASP A 274 -14.09 6.51 4.40
C ASP A 274 -15.37 5.76 3.99
N LEU A 275 -15.25 4.72 3.15
CA LEU A 275 -16.35 3.94 2.56
C LEU A 275 -17.41 4.80 1.84
N ARG A 276 -17.01 5.97 1.35
CA ARG A 276 -17.90 6.94 0.69
C ARG A 276 -17.24 7.51 -0.54
N LEU A 277 -17.87 7.29 -1.69
CA LEU A 277 -17.42 7.89 -2.95
C LEU A 277 -17.90 9.33 -3.04
N THR A 278 -16.98 10.26 -3.28
CA THR A 278 -17.32 11.65 -3.58
C THR A 278 -16.51 12.16 -4.78
N GLY A 279 -16.87 13.34 -5.29
CA GLY A 279 -16.14 14.02 -6.36
C GLY A 279 -16.19 13.25 -7.69
N PRO A 280 -15.07 13.02 -8.40
CA PRO A 280 -15.11 12.35 -9.69
C PRO A 280 -15.58 10.89 -9.62
N PHE A 281 -15.55 10.28 -8.44
CA PHE A 281 -15.88 8.87 -8.25
C PHE A 281 -17.38 8.60 -8.01
N GLU A 282 -18.21 9.64 -7.84
CA GLU A 282 -19.67 9.53 -7.82
C GLU A 282 -20.26 9.14 -9.17
N HIS A 283 -19.49 9.35 -10.23
CA HIS A 283 -19.86 9.04 -11.60
C HIS A 283 -19.00 7.89 -12.13
N PRO A 284 -19.50 7.12 -13.11
CA PRO A 284 -18.65 6.17 -13.82
C PRO A 284 -17.45 6.91 -14.46
N PRO A 285 -16.29 6.23 -14.63
CA PRO A 285 -15.14 6.82 -15.29
C PRO A 285 -15.49 7.25 -16.72
N PRO A 286 -14.82 8.28 -17.26
CA PRO A 286 -15.06 8.71 -18.63
C PRO A 286 -14.69 7.61 -19.63
N ASP A 287 -15.46 7.50 -20.73
CA ASP A 287 -15.18 6.54 -21.81
C ASP A 287 -13.85 6.83 -22.52
N GLY A 288 -13.48 8.11 -22.57
CA GLY A 288 -12.22 8.60 -23.12
C GLY A 288 -11.03 8.48 -22.16
N PRO A 289 -9.88 9.04 -22.53
CA PRO A 289 -8.71 8.98 -21.67
C PRO A 289 -8.85 9.76 -20.37
N LEU A 290 -8.10 9.33 -19.35
CA LEU A 290 -8.01 10.07 -18.10
C LEU A 290 -7.20 11.34 -18.31
N GLU A 291 -7.86 12.47 -18.08
CA GLU A 291 -7.18 13.75 -17.88
C GLU A 291 -6.58 13.82 -16.48
N ASN A 292 -5.70 14.80 -16.23
CA ASN A 292 -5.16 15.01 -14.89
C ASN A 292 -6.29 15.24 -13.88
N LEU A 293 -6.14 14.68 -12.68
CA LEU A 293 -7.13 14.77 -11.61
C LEU A 293 -7.49 16.22 -11.26
N GLU A 294 -6.52 17.14 -11.26
CA GLU A 294 -6.74 18.57 -11.03
C GLU A 294 -7.73 19.16 -12.04
N SER A 295 -7.52 18.89 -13.33
CA SER A 295 -8.40 19.37 -14.40
C SER A 295 -9.80 18.74 -14.33
N ALA A 296 -9.88 17.46 -13.96
CA ALA A 296 -11.18 16.80 -13.76
C ALA A 296 -11.94 17.41 -12.57
N MET A 297 -11.25 17.69 -11.47
CA MET A 297 -11.83 18.32 -10.28
C MET A 297 -12.27 19.76 -10.56
N GLU A 298 -11.51 20.54 -11.33
CA GLU A 298 -11.92 21.89 -11.74
C GLU A 298 -13.24 21.88 -12.50
N LYS A 299 -13.43 20.95 -13.44
CA LYS A 299 -14.69 20.84 -14.19
C LYS A 299 -15.87 20.46 -13.29
N LEU A 300 -15.61 19.66 -12.25
CA LEU A 300 -16.63 19.26 -11.29
C LEU A 300 -16.94 20.35 -10.27
N LYS A 301 -16.04 21.30 -10.03
CA LYS A 301 -16.23 22.40 -9.09
C LYS A 301 -17.51 23.20 -9.37
N ASP A 302 -17.83 23.41 -10.64
CA ASP A 302 -19.05 24.13 -11.06
C ASP A 302 -20.33 23.29 -10.86
N SER A 303 -20.20 21.96 -10.87
CA SER A 303 -21.29 21.00 -10.65
C SER A 303 -21.51 20.64 -9.18
N TYR A 304 -20.48 20.86 -8.35
CA TYR A 304 -20.46 20.62 -6.91
C TYR A 304 -20.04 21.89 -6.15
N PRO A 305 -20.84 22.97 -6.16
CA PRO A 305 -20.60 24.07 -5.25
C PRO A 305 -20.70 23.53 -3.82
N ILE A 306 -19.64 23.78 -3.03
CA ILE A 306 -19.51 23.43 -1.60
C ILE A 306 -20.73 23.91 -0.77
N THR A 307 -21.54 24.80 -1.32
CA THR A 307 -22.69 25.45 -0.69
C THR A 307 -24.07 24.90 -1.07
N ILE A 308 -24.19 23.87 -1.92
CA ILE A 308 -25.52 23.34 -2.29
C ILE A 308 -26.09 22.46 -1.16
N PRO A 309 -27.15 22.88 -0.46
CA PRO A 309 -27.70 22.13 0.68
C PRO A 309 -28.50 20.89 0.27
N SER A 310 -28.77 20.70 -1.02
CA SER A 310 -29.51 19.56 -1.55
C SER A 310 -28.62 18.40 -2.02
N GLN A 311 -27.30 18.49 -1.83
CA GLN A 311 -26.40 17.37 -2.14
C GLN A 311 -26.62 16.20 -1.17
N ASN A 312 -26.45 14.97 -1.65
CA ASN A 312 -26.56 13.76 -0.83
C ASN A 312 -25.69 13.85 0.42
N ASP A 313 -24.48 14.37 0.27
CA ASP A 313 -23.51 14.59 1.33
C ASP A 313 -24.00 15.50 2.45
N VAL A 314 -24.73 16.57 2.10
CA VAL A 314 -25.32 17.50 3.06
C VAL A 314 -26.56 16.88 3.69
N ASN A 315 -27.39 16.19 2.91
CA ASN A 315 -28.58 15.52 3.41
C ASN A 315 -28.23 14.38 4.38
N GLU A 316 -27.18 13.62 4.09
CA GLU A 316 -26.66 12.56 4.97
C GLU A 316 -26.14 13.18 6.28
N PHE A 317 -25.28 14.20 6.19
CA PHE A 317 -24.81 14.93 7.37
C PHE A 317 -25.97 15.46 8.22
N LEU A 318 -26.97 16.11 7.59
CA LEU A 318 -28.15 16.64 8.26
C LEU A 318 -29.03 15.54 8.85
N SER A 319 -29.07 14.35 8.25
CA SER A 319 -29.84 13.21 8.77
C SER A 319 -29.22 12.58 10.02
N ASP A 320 -27.89 12.68 10.15
CA ASP A 320 -27.17 12.26 11.35
C ASP A 320 -27.24 13.29 12.49
N GLN A 321 -27.73 14.50 12.21
CA GLN A 321 -27.87 15.54 13.23
C GLN A 321 -29.12 15.31 14.10
N PRO A 322 -29.04 15.65 15.40
CA PRO A 322 -30.19 15.53 16.29
C PRO A 322 -31.34 16.45 15.82
N ALA A 323 -32.52 15.86 15.57
CA ALA A 323 -33.73 16.62 15.30
C ALA A 323 -34.25 17.27 16.60
N PRO A 324 -34.54 18.58 16.62
CA PRO A 324 -35.04 19.23 17.82
C PRO A 324 -36.45 18.71 18.16
N SER A 325 -36.60 18.14 19.35
CA SER A 325 -37.83 17.48 19.80
C SER A 325 -38.99 18.44 20.10
N GLU A 326 -38.75 19.74 20.31
CA GLU A 326 -39.76 20.72 20.70
C GLU A 326 -39.55 22.08 20.00
N GLY A 327 -39.78 22.16 18.68
CA GLY A 327 -39.93 23.44 17.99
C GLY A 327 -38.70 24.36 17.97
N GLY A 328 -37.49 23.78 17.88
CA GLY A 328 -36.23 24.52 17.71
C GLY A 328 -35.75 24.56 16.25
N ALA A 329 -34.82 25.45 15.94
CA ALA A 329 -34.10 25.47 14.67
C ALA A 329 -32.60 25.34 14.92
N PHE A 330 -31.94 24.42 14.22
CA PHE A 330 -30.49 24.38 14.13
C PHE A 330 -30.05 25.08 12.84
N CYS A 331 -28.94 25.81 12.91
CA CYS A 331 -28.28 26.38 11.76
C CYS A 331 -26.84 25.86 11.75
N TYR A 332 -26.43 25.29 10.61
CA TYR A 332 -25.08 24.83 10.37
C TYR A 332 -24.40 25.77 9.39
N ILE A 333 -23.23 26.25 9.73
CA ILE A 333 -22.43 27.13 8.88
C ILE A 333 -21.22 26.33 8.40
N ALA A 334 -21.21 25.98 7.12
CA ALA A 334 -20.01 25.44 6.49
C ALA A 334 -19.07 26.60 6.14
N ILE A 335 -17.81 26.52 6.59
CA ILE A 335 -16.78 27.52 6.29
C ILE A 335 -15.73 26.84 5.41
N SER A 336 -15.59 27.31 4.18
CA SER A 336 -14.51 26.90 3.28
C SER A 336 -13.39 27.95 3.26
N GLY A 337 -12.16 27.55 3.62
CA GLY A 337 -10.97 28.41 3.65
C GLY A 337 -10.03 28.04 4.79
N ASP A 338 -8.81 28.60 4.80
CA ASP A 338 -7.88 28.43 5.92
C ASP A 338 -8.47 29.07 7.18
N LEU A 339 -8.64 28.27 8.22
CA LEU A 339 -9.07 28.73 9.54
C LEU A 339 -7.91 29.54 10.13
N GLN A 340 -7.82 30.83 9.82
CA GLN A 340 -6.93 31.71 10.55
C GLN A 340 -7.32 31.61 12.01
N ALA A 341 -6.43 31.07 12.84
CA ALA A 341 -6.69 30.72 14.23
C ALA A 341 -7.23 31.93 15.00
N THR A 342 -8.55 32.10 15.01
CA THR A 342 -9.20 33.03 15.91
C THR A 342 -9.11 32.42 17.30
N ASN A 343 -8.58 33.21 18.25
CA ASN A 343 -8.34 32.86 19.66
C ASN A 343 -9.60 32.46 20.47
N LEU A 344 -10.66 31.95 19.83
CA LEU A 344 -11.96 31.65 20.42
C LEU A 344 -12.06 30.22 20.98
N ILE A 345 -11.12 29.32 20.69
CA ILE A 345 -11.10 27.95 21.26
C ILE A 345 -10.41 27.94 22.63
N LYS A 346 -10.94 28.70 23.58
CA LYS A 346 -10.67 28.54 25.02
C LYS A 346 -11.94 28.50 25.88
N SER A 347 -13.12 28.30 25.30
CA SER A 347 -14.33 28.02 26.07
C SER A 347 -14.60 26.52 26.10
N LYS A 348 -14.51 25.94 27.30
CA LYS A 348 -14.96 24.57 27.62
C LYS A 348 -16.42 24.37 27.17
N PRO A 349 -16.83 23.13 26.80
CA PRO A 349 -18.22 22.83 26.54
C PRO A 349 -19.07 23.14 27.77
N VAL A 350 -20.13 23.93 27.59
CA VAL A 350 -21.12 24.24 28.62
C VAL A 350 -22.02 23.02 28.77
N HIS A 351 -21.89 22.30 29.89
CA HIS A 351 -22.90 21.33 30.30
C HIS A 351 -24.21 22.07 30.59
N THR A 352 -25.24 21.79 29.80
CA THR A 352 -26.62 22.15 30.15
C THR A 352 -27.04 21.28 31.34
N LYS A 353 -27.33 21.93 32.47
CA LYS A 353 -27.94 21.26 33.61
C LYS A 353 -29.38 20.89 33.26
N ASP A 354 -29.73 19.65 33.57
CA ASP A 354 -31.10 19.14 33.59
C ASP A 354 -32.05 20.13 34.28
N CYS A 355 -33.00 20.68 33.52
CA CYS A 355 -34.16 21.33 34.10
C CYS A 355 -35.18 20.25 34.43
N SER A 356 -35.10 19.75 35.65
CA SER A 356 -36.24 19.08 36.30
C SER A 356 -37.11 20.14 36.96
N LYS A 357 -38.33 20.32 36.41
CA LYS A 357 -39.57 20.50 37.19
C LYS A 357 -40.78 20.34 36.30
#